data_AF-A0A417C828-F1
#
_entry.id   AF-A0A417C828-F1
#
_cell.length_a   1.000
_cell.length_b   1.000
_cell.length_c   1.000
_cell.angle_alpha   90.00
_cell.angle_beta   90.00
_cell.angle_gamma   90.00
#
_symmetry.space_group_name_H-M   'P 1'
#
loop_
_entity.id
_entity.type
_entity.pdbx_description
1 polymer ?
#
loop_
_entity_poly.entity_id
_entity_poly.type
_entity_poly.pdbx_seq_one_letter_code
_entity_poly.pdbx_strand_id
1 'polypeptide(L)'
;MTETFIHIAMRKYLKKEGWTLVAGEYPGGSDDELFVLSIMNPIVAKDNSPDPRRHSEGEIIPDLFAYKNGFMLVIEAKPQYDIGDREKLKDLFLNKRGLLQKSLKNFCKNHHLLKQINLDNLIYIPVLAFGNENYEIFPEEIGFAHIYVKNLKECKIIYFGESGESEI
;
A
#
# COMPACT_ATOMS: atom_id res chain seq x y z
N MET A 1 11.41 -16.15 2.44
CA MET A 1 11.68 -14.80 1.91
C MET A 1 11.69 -13.80 3.06
N THR A 2 12.53 -12.76 3.08
CA THR A 2 12.52 -11.73 4.15
C THR A 2 11.63 -10.55 3.75
N GLU A 3 11.18 -9.76 4.72
CA GLU A 3 10.35 -8.56 4.47
C GLU A 3 11.08 -7.56 3.56
N THR A 4 12.36 -7.26 3.85
CA THR A 4 13.23 -6.45 2.98
C THR A 4 13.25 -6.97 1.54
N PHE A 5 13.31 -8.29 1.33
CA PHE A 5 13.30 -8.86 -0.01
C PHE A 5 11.98 -8.59 -0.73
N ILE A 6 10.84 -8.74 -0.05
CA ILE A 6 9.50 -8.44 -0.61
C ILE A 6 9.42 -6.99 -1.04
N HIS A 7 9.81 -6.05 -0.18
CA HIS A 7 9.77 -4.62 -0.51
C HIS A 7 10.63 -4.29 -1.74
N ILE A 8 11.86 -4.81 -1.82
CA ILE A 8 12.74 -4.58 -2.97
C ILE A 8 12.12 -5.16 -4.24
N ALA A 9 11.63 -6.40 -4.20
CA ALA A 9 11.09 -7.08 -5.36
C ALA A 9 9.83 -6.37 -5.88
N MET A 10 8.88 -6.09 -4.99
CA MET A 10 7.63 -5.39 -5.29
C MET A 10 7.90 -4.02 -5.91
N ARG A 11 8.78 -3.20 -5.32
CA ARG A 11 9.09 -1.86 -5.85
C ARG A 11 9.72 -1.91 -7.23
N LYS A 12 10.67 -2.84 -7.44
CA LYS A 12 11.28 -3.05 -8.77
C LYS A 12 10.26 -3.47 -9.80
N TYR A 13 9.38 -4.40 -9.44
CA TYR A 13 8.29 -4.86 -10.29
C TYR A 13 7.34 -3.72 -10.67
N LEU A 14 6.80 -2.99 -9.69
CA LEU A 14 5.86 -1.90 -9.92
C LEU A 14 6.47 -0.82 -10.83
N LYS A 15 7.71 -0.39 -10.59
CA LYS A 15 8.41 0.57 -11.47
C LYS A 15 8.57 0.03 -12.90
N LYS A 16 8.96 -1.24 -13.03
CA LYS A 16 9.12 -1.90 -14.35
C LYS A 16 7.79 -1.93 -15.11
N GLU A 17 6.69 -2.17 -14.42
CA GLU A 17 5.33 -2.18 -14.98
C GLU A 17 4.71 -0.77 -15.13
N GLY A 18 5.50 0.29 -14.95
CA GLY A 18 5.10 1.67 -15.20
C GLY A 18 4.28 2.31 -14.08
N TRP A 19 4.26 1.74 -12.88
CA TRP A 19 3.67 2.37 -11.71
C TRP A 19 4.59 3.44 -11.15
N THR A 20 4.01 4.56 -10.75
CA THR A 20 4.70 5.62 -10.01
C THR A 20 4.62 5.32 -8.52
N LEU A 21 5.74 5.15 -7.84
CA LEU A 21 5.76 5.03 -6.38
C LEU A 21 5.53 6.41 -5.76
N VAL A 22 4.54 6.54 -4.88
CA VAL A 22 4.06 7.83 -4.38
C VAL A 22 4.55 8.11 -2.96
N ALA A 23 4.39 7.12 -2.09
CA ALA A 23 4.78 7.17 -0.68
C ALA A 23 5.09 5.75 -0.23
N GLY A 24 5.86 5.59 0.84
CA GLY A 24 6.08 4.27 1.42
C GLY A 24 6.94 4.34 2.66
N GLU A 25 6.92 3.24 3.40
CA GLU A 25 7.79 3.00 4.54
C GLU A 25 8.64 1.77 4.20
N TYR A 26 9.96 1.90 4.32
CA TYR A 26 10.86 0.77 4.16
C TYR A 26 10.94 0.01 5.49
N PRO A 27 11.19 -1.31 5.51
CA PRO A 27 11.30 -2.05 6.76
C PRO A 27 12.33 -1.41 7.70
N GLY A 28 11.89 -1.02 8.89
CA GLY A 28 12.71 -0.29 9.88
C GLY A 28 12.55 1.25 9.85
N GLY A 29 11.68 1.81 9.02
CA GLY A 29 11.22 3.21 9.10
C GLY A 29 12.07 4.25 8.35
N SER A 30 13.18 3.87 7.74
CA SER A 30 14.02 4.78 6.93
C SER A 30 13.99 4.38 5.45
N ASP A 31 13.31 5.18 4.64
CA ASP A 31 13.29 5.06 3.18
C ASP A 31 14.00 6.26 2.56
N ASP A 32 15.07 6.02 1.81
CA ASP A 32 15.85 7.07 1.15
C ASP A 32 15.17 7.59 -0.14
N GLU A 33 14.15 6.89 -0.63
CA GLU A 33 13.49 7.17 -1.91
C GLU A 33 12.12 7.83 -1.73
N LEU A 34 11.35 7.42 -0.73
CA LEU A 34 9.96 7.85 -0.54
C LEU A 34 9.74 8.52 0.81
N PHE A 35 8.92 9.56 0.81
CA PHE A 35 8.39 10.10 2.05
C PHE A 35 7.30 9.18 2.61
N VAL A 36 7.25 9.04 3.93
CA VAL A 36 6.25 8.23 4.63
C VAL A 36 4.91 8.97 4.63
N LEU A 37 3.84 8.29 4.22
CA LEU A 37 2.46 8.77 4.35
C LEU A 37 1.81 8.14 5.57
N SER A 38 1.67 8.92 6.65
CA SER A 38 0.85 8.54 7.79
C SER A 38 -0.63 8.89 7.57
N ILE A 39 -1.52 7.91 7.80
CA ILE A 39 -2.96 8.09 7.82
C ILE A 39 -3.41 8.09 9.27
N MET A 40 -3.55 9.29 9.82
CA MET A 40 -3.89 9.49 11.22
C MET A 40 -5.01 10.52 11.36
N ASN A 41 -5.92 10.29 12.31
CA ASN A 41 -6.90 11.29 12.69
C ASN A 41 -6.22 12.39 13.54
N PRO A 42 -6.15 13.64 13.07
CA PRO A 42 -5.47 14.72 13.79
C PRO A 42 -6.12 15.09 15.13
N ILE A 43 -7.34 14.61 15.41
CA ILE A 43 -7.99 14.77 16.71
C ILE A 43 -7.39 13.81 17.74
N VAL A 44 -7.09 12.57 17.34
CA VAL A 44 -6.53 11.51 18.19
C VAL A 44 -5.00 11.69 18.35
N ALA A 45 -4.33 12.17 17.30
CA ALA A 45 -2.90 12.48 17.28
C ALA A 45 -2.41 13.47 18.37
N LYS A 46 -3.35 14.22 18.97
CA LYS A 46 -3.06 15.21 20.01
C LYS A 46 -3.02 14.62 21.42
N ASP A 47 -3.39 13.36 21.60
CA ASP A 47 -3.31 12.72 22.91
C ASP A 47 -1.86 12.27 23.17
N ASN A 48 -1.31 12.69 24.31
CA ASN A 48 0.13 12.79 24.58
C ASN A 48 0.83 11.42 24.71
N SER A 49 1.14 10.72 23.61
CA SER A 49 2.02 9.56 23.64
C SER A 49 3.50 10.00 23.79
N PRO A 50 4.23 9.54 24.82
CA PRO A 50 5.60 9.99 25.10
C PRO A 50 6.68 9.34 24.23
N ASP A 51 6.31 8.44 23.31
CA ASP A 51 7.26 7.73 22.43
C ASP A 51 6.92 8.00 20.95
N PRO A 52 7.72 8.81 20.22
CA PRO A 52 7.49 9.11 18.81
C PRO A 52 7.68 7.90 17.87
N ARG A 53 8.14 6.74 18.38
CA ARG A 53 8.30 5.49 17.62
C ARG A 53 7.17 4.49 17.81
N ARG A 54 6.21 4.79 18.70
CA ARG A 54 4.96 4.02 18.75
C ARG A 54 4.02 4.63 17.73
N HIS A 55 3.56 3.82 16.77
CA HIS A 55 2.37 4.14 15.98
C HIS A 55 1.32 4.61 16.96
N SER A 56 0.93 5.87 16.83
CA SER A 56 -0.05 6.47 17.73
C SER A 56 -1.35 5.68 17.60
N GLU A 57 -2.13 5.55 18.69
CA GLU A 57 -3.34 4.74 18.67
C GLU A 57 -4.28 5.23 17.56
N GLY A 58 -4.50 4.40 16.53
CA GLY A 58 -5.31 4.76 15.34
C GLY A 58 -4.54 5.28 14.12
N GLU A 59 -3.21 5.30 14.15
CA GLU A 59 -2.35 5.57 12.99
C GLU A 59 -2.16 4.35 12.10
N ILE A 60 -2.34 4.52 10.79
CA ILE A 60 -2.05 3.49 9.78
C ILE A 60 -1.00 4.05 8.82
N ILE A 61 0.08 3.31 8.63
CA ILE A 61 1.15 3.62 7.68
C ILE A 61 1.27 2.42 6.74
N PRO A 62 0.72 2.51 5.52
CA PRO A 62 0.92 1.47 4.53
C PRO A 62 2.35 1.46 4.00
N ASP A 63 2.88 0.26 3.74
CA ASP A 63 4.24 0.04 3.26
C ASP A 63 4.52 0.74 1.93
N LEU A 64 3.52 0.82 1.04
CA LEU A 64 3.68 1.47 -0.26
C LEU A 64 2.36 1.98 -0.84
N PHE A 65 2.45 3.16 -1.47
CA PHE A 65 1.46 3.70 -2.37
C PHE A 65 2.01 3.72 -3.79
N ALA A 66 1.23 3.21 -4.75
CA ALA A 66 1.62 3.22 -6.15
C ALA A 66 0.48 3.68 -7.06
N TYR A 67 0.78 4.57 -8.00
CA TYR A 67 -0.18 5.17 -8.92
C TYR A 67 0.07 4.75 -10.37
N LYS A 68 -1.01 4.42 -11.10
CA LYS A 68 -1.00 4.24 -12.56
C LYS A 68 -2.41 4.44 -13.12
N ASN A 69 -2.56 5.27 -14.14
CA ASN A 69 -3.79 5.38 -14.95
C ASN A 69 -5.11 5.50 -14.15
N GLY A 70 -5.13 6.31 -13.09
CA GLY A 70 -6.32 6.48 -12.23
C GLY A 70 -6.47 5.48 -11.09
N PHE A 71 -5.61 4.45 -11.03
CA PHE A 71 -5.55 3.50 -9.94
C PHE A 71 -4.51 3.91 -8.90
N MET A 72 -4.86 3.75 -7.62
CA MET A 72 -3.99 3.92 -6.48
C MET A 72 -3.95 2.63 -5.68
N LEU A 73 -2.83 1.93 -5.72
CA LEU A 73 -2.59 0.77 -4.87
C LEU A 73 -2.21 1.26 -3.47
N VAL A 74 -2.79 0.65 -2.45
CA VAL A 74 -2.43 0.81 -1.04
C VAL A 74 -1.97 -0.54 -0.54
N ILE A 75 -0.67 -0.68 -0.31
CA ILE A 75 -0.02 -1.98 -0.23
C ILE A 75 0.54 -2.22 1.16
N GLU A 76 0.30 -3.41 1.70
CA GLU A 76 0.99 -3.99 2.85
C GLU A 76 1.84 -5.18 2.38
N ALA A 77 3.05 -5.30 2.89
CA ALA A 77 4.05 -6.25 2.44
C ALA A 77 4.56 -7.12 3.60
N LYS A 78 4.40 -8.45 3.45
CA LYS A 78 4.89 -9.42 4.45
C LYS A 78 5.60 -10.60 3.80
N PRO A 79 6.51 -11.27 4.52
CA PRO A 79 7.13 -12.51 4.05
C PRO A 79 6.14 -13.57 3.56
N GLN A 80 4.96 -13.66 4.20
CA GLN A 80 3.88 -14.61 3.93
C GLN A 80 2.54 -13.86 3.98
N TYR A 81 1.49 -14.47 3.43
CA TYR A 81 0.13 -13.94 3.54
C TYR A 81 -0.26 -13.73 5.01
N ASP A 82 -0.81 -12.55 5.32
CA ASP A 82 -1.18 -12.17 6.68
C ASP A 82 -2.62 -11.67 6.74
N ILE A 83 -3.45 -12.32 7.56
CA ILE A 83 -4.86 -11.98 7.73
C ILE A 83 -5.02 -10.66 8.50
N GLY A 84 -4.09 -10.34 9.40
CA GLY A 84 -4.13 -9.09 10.16
C GLY A 84 -3.96 -7.87 9.27
N ASP A 85 -2.98 -7.89 8.37
CA ASP A 85 -2.76 -6.82 7.39
C ASP A 85 -3.90 -6.72 6.38
N ARG A 86 -4.51 -7.85 6.00
CA ARG A 86 -5.75 -7.87 5.21
C ARG A 86 -6.88 -7.12 5.90
N GLU A 87 -7.18 -7.48 7.16
CA GLU A 87 -8.25 -6.84 7.93
C GLU A 87 -7.96 -5.36 8.22
N LYS A 88 -6.68 -4.99 8.40
CA LYS A 88 -6.23 -3.60 8.53
C LYS A 88 -6.53 -2.77 7.28
N LEU A 89 -6.19 -3.28 6.10
CA LEU A 89 -6.52 -2.63 4.82
C LEU A 89 -8.04 -2.56 4.60
N LYS A 90 -8.75 -3.61 4.96
CA LYS A 90 -10.22 -3.64 4.88
C LYS A 90 -10.85 -2.56 5.75
N ASP A 91 -10.44 -2.44 7.00
CA ASP A 91 -10.89 -1.36 7.90
C ASP A 91 -10.56 0.03 7.34
N LEU A 92 -9.34 0.21 6.80
CA LEU A 92 -8.93 1.46 6.17
C LEU A 92 -9.90 1.88 5.05
N PHE A 93 -10.33 0.92 4.23
CA PHE A 93 -11.17 1.16 3.05
C PHE A 93 -12.66 1.27 3.39
N LEU A 94 -13.16 0.54 4.38
CA LEU A 94 -14.56 0.57 4.79
C LEU A 94 -14.85 1.75 5.73
N ASN A 95 -14.01 1.96 6.73
CA ASN A 95 -14.31 2.88 7.83
C ASN A 95 -13.49 4.17 7.78
N LYS A 96 -12.34 4.19 7.09
CA LYS A 96 -11.39 5.33 7.10
C LYS A 96 -11.08 5.89 5.72
N ARG A 97 -11.87 5.56 4.68
CA ARG A 97 -11.61 5.98 3.29
C ARG A 97 -11.48 7.49 3.11
N GLY A 98 -12.37 8.27 3.74
CA GLY A 98 -12.30 9.73 3.68
C GLY A 98 -11.02 10.29 4.30
N LEU A 99 -10.51 9.64 5.35
CA LEU A 99 -9.24 10.00 5.97
C LEU A 99 -8.06 9.67 5.05
N LEU A 100 -8.04 8.47 4.47
CA LEU A 100 -7.06 8.05 3.46
C LEU A 100 -6.98 9.08 2.31
N GLN A 101 -8.12 9.42 1.70
CA GLN A 101 -8.19 10.37 0.58
C GLN A 101 -7.65 11.76 0.98
N LYS A 102 -8.06 12.26 2.15
CA LYS A 102 -7.61 13.55 2.68
C LYS A 102 -6.10 13.56 2.95
N SER A 103 -5.58 12.52 3.59
CA SER A 103 -4.15 12.39 3.90
C SER A 103 -3.32 12.33 2.61
N LEU A 104 -3.72 11.51 1.64
CA LEU A 104 -3.03 11.43 0.36
C LEU A 104 -3.04 12.77 -0.39
N LYS A 105 -4.18 13.46 -0.45
CA LYS A 105 -4.29 14.77 -1.12
C LYS A 105 -3.37 15.81 -0.51
N ASN A 106 -3.32 15.88 0.82
CA ASN A 106 -2.42 16.78 1.54
C ASN A 106 -0.95 16.42 1.29
N PHE A 107 -0.62 15.14 1.34
CA PHE A 107 0.73 14.64 1.09
C PHE A 107 1.20 14.96 -0.33
N CYS A 108 0.42 14.60 -1.36
CA CYS A 108 0.78 14.91 -2.74
C CYS A 108 0.96 16.42 -2.97
N LYS A 109 0.12 17.25 -2.35
CA LYS A 109 0.25 18.72 -2.41
C LYS A 109 1.58 19.18 -1.80
N ASN A 110 1.92 18.70 -0.61
CA ASN A 110 3.10 19.11 0.15
C ASN A 110 4.41 18.64 -0.51
N HIS A 111 4.42 17.43 -1.07
CA HIS A 111 5.58 16.84 -1.74
C HIS A 111 5.59 17.08 -3.25
N HIS A 112 4.67 17.90 -3.77
CA HIS A 112 4.62 18.26 -5.18
C HIS A 112 4.45 17.07 -6.15
N LEU A 113 3.80 16.00 -5.69
CA LEU A 113 3.55 14.76 -6.44
C LEU A 113 2.19 14.82 -7.15
N LEU A 114 2.06 14.08 -8.26
CA LEU A 114 0.80 13.88 -9.00
C LEU A 114 0.01 15.16 -9.32
N LYS A 115 0.69 16.31 -9.53
CA LYS A 115 0.07 17.65 -9.65
C LYS A 115 -1.04 17.78 -10.71
N GLN A 116 -0.98 16.98 -11.77
CA GLN A 116 -1.92 17.02 -12.88
C GLN A 116 -3.05 15.97 -12.77
N ILE A 117 -3.01 15.14 -11.72
CA ILE A 117 -3.99 14.08 -11.52
C ILE A 117 -5.10 14.60 -10.61
N ASN A 118 -6.35 14.37 -11.02
CA ASN A 118 -7.48 14.61 -10.15
C ASN A 118 -7.58 13.47 -9.12
N LEU A 119 -7.05 13.72 -7.92
CA LEU A 119 -7.01 12.73 -6.84
C LEU A 119 -8.40 12.32 -6.32
N ASP A 120 -9.43 13.14 -6.56
CA ASP A 120 -10.79 12.86 -6.11
C ASP A 120 -11.46 11.72 -6.92
N ASN A 121 -10.94 11.41 -8.11
CA ASN A 121 -11.48 10.39 -9.02
C ASN A 121 -10.67 9.07 -9.01
N LEU A 122 -9.74 8.91 -8.06
CA LEU A 122 -8.91 7.71 -8.01
C LEU A 122 -9.71 6.48 -7.56
N ILE A 123 -9.41 5.36 -8.22
CA ILE A 123 -9.83 4.03 -7.79
C ILE A 123 -8.74 3.50 -6.87
N TYR A 124 -9.07 3.37 -5.59
CA TYR A 124 -8.16 2.81 -4.60
C TYR A 124 -8.33 1.29 -4.58
N ILE A 125 -7.20 0.56 -4.55
CA ILE A 125 -7.18 -0.90 -4.47
C ILE A 125 -6.31 -1.29 -3.26
N PRO A 126 -6.86 -2.00 -2.26
CA PRO A 126 -6.05 -2.58 -1.20
C PRO A 126 -5.28 -3.78 -1.73
N VAL A 127 -4.00 -3.89 -1.37
CA VAL A 127 -3.10 -4.90 -1.92
C VAL A 127 -2.28 -5.57 -0.83
N LEU A 128 -2.19 -6.90 -0.86
CA LEU A 128 -1.23 -7.65 -0.06
C LEU A 128 -0.08 -8.11 -0.96
N ALA A 129 1.15 -7.78 -0.58
CA ALA A 129 2.35 -8.23 -1.27
C ALA A 129 3.09 -9.26 -0.41
N PHE A 130 3.32 -10.46 -0.93
CA PHE A 130 3.97 -11.50 -0.13
C PHE A 130 4.71 -12.55 -0.94
N GLY A 131 5.55 -13.31 -0.24
CA GLY A 131 6.35 -14.38 -0.82
C GLY A 131 5.46 -15.53 -1.27
N ASN A 132 5.58 -15.93 -2.53
CA ASN A 132 4.83 -17.03 -3.12
C ASN A 132 5.65 -17.67 -4.25
N GLU A 133 6.46 -18.67 -3.89
CA GLU A 133 7.41 -19.28 -4.81
C GLU A 133 6.73 -20.13 -5.90
N ASN A 134 5.52 -20.62 -5.62
CA ASN A 134 4.75 -21.49 -6.50
C ASN A 134 3.69 -20.75 -7.33
N TYR A 135 3.50 -19.44 -7.13
CA TYR A 135 2.39 -18.67 -7.68
C TYR A 135 1.01 -19.31 -7.43
N GLU A 136 0.84 -19.92 -6.26
CA GLU A 136 -0.46 -20.44 -5.87
C GLU A 136 -1.40 -19.26 -5.62
N ILE A 137 -2.52 -19.19 -6.32
CA ILE A 137 -3.46 -18.09 -6.14
C ILE A 137 -4.23 -18.32 -4.85
N PHE A 138 -4.01 -17.41 -3.90
CA PHE A 138 -4.75 -17.37 -2.65
C PHE A 138 -6.10 -16.69 -2.91
N PRO A 139 -7.22 -17.33 -2.54
CA PRO A 139 -8.53 -16.72 -2.65
C PRO A 139 -8.59 -15.40 -1.89
N GLU A 140 -9.30 -14.43 -2.46
CA GLU A 140 -9.45 -13.11 -1.85
C GLU A 140 -10.80 -12.49 -2.22
N GLU A 141 -11.23 -11.50 -1.45
CA GLU A 141 -12.47 -10.76 -1.68
C GLU A 141 -12.41 -9.83 -2.89
N ILE A 142 -13.57 -9.59 -3.49
CA ILE A 142 -13.70 -8.71 -4.65
C ILE A 142 -13.22 -7.30 -4.28
N GLY A 143 -12.39 -6.73 -5.15
CA GLY A 143 -11.84 -5.39 -5.02
C GLY A 143 -10.41 -5.35 -4.46
N PHE A 144 -9.89 -6.45 -3.92
CA PHE A 144 -8.50 -6.57 -3.50
C PHE A 144 -7.58 -6.97 -4.65
N ALA A 145 -6.27 -6.79 -4.44
CA ALA A 145 -5.25 -7.40 -5.27
C ALA A 145 -4.16 -8.08 -4.43
N HIS A 146 -3.46 -9.02 -5.03
CA HIS A 146 -2.28 -9.65 -4.50
C HIS A 146 -1.07 -9.36 -5.39
N ILE A 147 0.07 -9.04 -4.79
CA ILE A 147 1.37 -9.08 -5.47
C ILE A 147 2.12 -10.31 -4.97
N TYR A 148 2.23 -11.31 -5.83
CA TYR A 148 3.00 -12.51 -5.56
C TYR A 148 4.46 -12.30 -5.92
N VAL A 149 5.33 -12.37 -4.91
CA VAL A 149 6.78 -12.27 -5.08
C VAL A 149 7.37 -13.68 -5.07
N LYS A 150 7.89 -14.12 -6.22
CA LYS A 150 8.62 -15.39 -6.31
C LYS A 150 10.12 -15.17 -6.18
N ASN A 151 10.65 -14.15 -6.85
CA ASN A 151 12.02 -13.70 -6.72
C ASN A 151 12.16 -12.23 -7.17
N LEU A 152 13.38 -11.67 -7.17
CA LEU A 152 13.64 -10.27 -7.54
C LEU A 152 13.28 -9.90 -8.99
N LYS A 153 13.07 -10.89 -9.87
CA LYS A 153 12.76 -10.71 -11.30
C LYS A 153 11.33 -11.13 -11.65
N GLU A 154 10.78 -12.06 -10.88
CA GLU A 154 9.47 -12.65 -11.07
C GLU A 154 8.54 -12.19 -9.94
N CYS A 155 7.66 -11.26 -10.29
CA CYS A 155 6.54 -10.81 -9.48
C CYS A 155 5.29 -10.75 -10.37
N LYS A 156 4.11 -10.92 -9.78
CA LYS A 156 2.84 -10.84 -10.51
C LYS A 156 1.79 -10.16 -9.64
N ILE A 157 1.03 -9.24 -10.22
CA ILE A 157 -0.17 -8.69 -9.59
C ILE A 157 -1.42 -9.43 -10.10
N ILE A 158 -2.28 -9.85 -9.19
CA ILE A 158 -3.61 -10.41 -9.47
C ILE A 158 -4.64 -9.54 -8.77
N TYR A 159 -5.56 -8.97 -9.52
CA TYR A 159 -6.73 -8.27 -9.04
C TYR A 159 -7.94 -9.20 -9.03
N PHE A 160 -8.69 -9.19 -7.93
CA PHE A 160 -9.88 -9.99 -7.75
C PHE A 160 -11.11 -9.12 -8.07
N GLY A 161 -11.49 -9.05 -9.34
CA GLY A 161 -12.63 -8.23 -9.80
C GLY A 161 -13.96 -8.99 -9.78
N GLU A 162 -15.05 -8.28 -10.04
CA GLU A 162 -16.39 -8.89 -10.18
C GLU A 162 -16.46 -9.93 -11.33
N SER A 163 -15.62 -9.75 -12.35
CA SER A 163 -15.50 -10.68 -13.48
C SER A 163 -14.50 -11.82 -13.24
N GLY A 164 -13.93 -11.92 -12.04
CA GLY A 164 -12.88 -12.88 -11.68
C GLY A 164 -11.48 -12.25 -11.60
N GLU A 165 -10.48 -13.12 -11.62
CA GLU A 165 -9.07 -12.76 -11.47
C GLU A 165 -8.49 -12.15 -12.76
N SER A 166 -7.81 -11.02 -12.66
CA SER A 166 -7.14 -10.37 -13.79
C SER A 166 -5.83 -9.69 -13.39
N GLU A 167 -4.99 -9.31 -14.36
CA GLU A 167 -3.86 -8.40 -14.11
C GLU A 167 -4.34 -6.94 -14.21
N ILE A 168 -3.62 -6.00 -13.58
CA ILE A 168 -3.93 -4.55 -13.55
C ILE A 168 -2.74 -3.66 -13.87
#